data_AF-A0A2M8PH79-F1
#
_entry.id   AF-A0A2M8PH79-F1
#
_cell.length_a   1.000
_cell.length_b   1.000
_cell.length_c   1.000
_cell.angle_alpha   90.00
_cell.angle_beta   90.00
_cell.angle_gamma   90.00
#
_symmetry.space_group_name_H-M   'P 1'
#
loop_
_entity.id
_entity.type
_entity.pdbx_description
1 polymer ?
#
loop_
_entity_poly.entity_id
_entity_poly.type
_entity_poly.pdbx_seq_one_letter_code
_entity_poly.pdbx_strand_id
1 'polypeptide(L)'
;HNREFFKLVMPRMAACGWLQLAFLTAGGVPIASYLNFDYDNRILVYNSGLQPEGYAHLSGGIVLLLHLIRHAIECGRREFDFLRGNEEYKYRMGGKDRPVIEIQARLSAA
;
A
#
# COMPACT_ATOMS: atom_id res chain seq x y z
N HIS A 1 -16.82 -5.24 9.74
CA HIS A 1 -15.84 -4.36 10.40
C HIS A 1 -14.98 -3.60 9.39
N ASN A 2 -14.13 -4.26 8.59
CA ASN A 2 -13.20 -3.55 7.68
C ASN A 2 -13.89 -2.72 6.59
N ARG A 3 -15.00 -3.21 5.99
CA ARG A 3 -15.69 -2.49 4.91
C ARG A 3 -16.23 -1.12 5.33
N GLU A 4 -16.85 -1.02 6.52
CA GLU A 4 -17.38 0.25 7.00
C GLU A 4 -16.25 1.22 7.38
N PHE A 5 -15.14 0.72 7.90
CA PHE A 5 -13.92 1.51 8.08
C PHE A 5 -13.43 2.12 6.75
N PHE A 6 -13.30 1.31 5.68
CA PHE A 6 -12.87 1.83 4.37
C PHE A 6 -13.86 2.85 3.79
N LYS A 7 -15.17 2.60 3.87
CA LYS A 7 -16.18 3.58 3.42
C LYS A 7 -16.10 4.91 4.16
N LEU A 8 -15.74 4.87 5.45
CA LEU A 8 -15.59 6.07 6.25
C LEU A 8 -14.29 6.83 5.91
N VAL A 9 -13.16 6.12 5.82
CA VAL A 9 -11.85 6.77 5.75
C VAL A 9 -11.45 7.14 4.32
N MET A 10 -11.73 6.30 3.33
CA MET A 10 -11.21 6.50 1.96
C MET A 10 -11.67 7.79 1.29
N PRO A 11 -12.94 8.23 1.37
CA PRO A 11 -13.36 9.50 0.78
C PRO A 11 -12.62 10.71 1.37
N ARG A 12 -12.30 10.67 2.67
CA ARG A 12 -11.54 11.73 3.35
C ARG A 12 -10.10 11.76 2.88
N MET A 13 -9.46 10.58 2.76
CA MET A 13 -8.10 10.48 2.24
C MET A 13 -8.02 10.97 0.78
N ALA A 14 -9.02 10.63 -0.04
CA ALA A 14 -9.12 11.11 -1.41
C ALA A 14 -9.28 12.63 -1.48
N ALA A 15 -10.15 13.22 -0.64
CA ALA A 15 -10.34 14.66 -0.57
C ALA A 15 -9.06 15.43 -0.17
N CYS A 16 -8.19 14.81 0.64
CA CYS A 16 -6.87 15.36 0.98
C CYS A 16 -5.80 15.13 -0.11
N GLY A 17 -6.12 14.43 -1.20
CA GLY A 17 -5.14 14.02 -2.20
C GLY A 17 -4.19 12.92 -1.74
N TRP A 18 -4.53 12.20 -0.67
CA TRP A 18 -3.68 11.18 -0.06
C TRP A 18 -4.02 9.76 -0.47
N LEU A 19 -5.08 9.54 -1.26
CA LEU A 19 -5.46 8.20 -1.71
C LEU A 19 -4.93 7.91 -3.10
N GLN A 20 -4.15 6.83 -3.24
CA GLN A 20 -3.84 6.22 -4.53
C GLN A 20 -4.50 4.84 -4.59
N LEU A 21 -5.46 4.68 -5.49
CA LEU A 21 -6.11 3.40 -5.78
C LEU A 21 -5.71 2.96 -7.19
N ALA A 22 -5.06 1.81 -7.30
CA ALA A 22 -4.52 1.31 -8.56
C ALA A 22 -5.04 -0.09 -8.85
N PHE A 23 -5.29 -0.37 -10.12
CA PHE A 23 -5.78 -1.65 -10.61
C PHE A 23 -4.97 -2.12 -11.82
N LEU A 24 -4.68 -3.42 -11.85
CA LEU A 24 -4.22 -4.11 -13.04
C LEU A 24 -5.36 -4.97 -13.56
N THR A 25 -5.65 -4.86 -14.86
CA THR A 25 -6.71 -5.64 -15.50
C THR A 25 -6.16 -6.57 -16.57
N ALA A 26 -6.78 -7.74 -16.72
CA ALA A 26 -6.56 -8.67 -17.84
C ALA A 26 -7.91 -8.95 -18.49
N GLY A 27 -8.04 -8.61 -19.79
CA GLY A 27 -9.34 -8.74 -20.49
C GLY A 27 -10.47 -7.93 -19.84
N GLY A 28 -10.16 -6.79 -19.21
CA GLY A 28 -11.12 -5.95 -18.50
C GLY A 28 -11.47 -6.43 -17.07
N VAL A 29 -10.99 -7.61 -16.67
CA VAL A 29 -11.17 -8.13 -15.30
C VAL A 29 -10.06 -7.58 -14.39
N PRO A 30 -10.37 -6.92 -13.26
CA PRO A 30 -9.36 -6.55 -12.27
C PRO A 30 -8.72 -7.79 -11.64
N ILE A 31 -7.42 -7.97 -11.84
CA ILE A 31 -6.67 -9.14 -11.35
C ILE A 31 -5.78 -8.81 -10.15
N ALA A 32 -5.43 -7.54 -9.98
CA ALA A 32 -4.72 -7.05 -8.81
C ALA A 32 -5.11 -5.60 -8.53
N SER A 33 -5.09 -5.23 -7.26
CA SER A 33 -5.31 -3.86 -6.81
C SER A 33 -4.41 -3.50 -5.64
N TYR A 34 -4.02 -2.24 -5.57
CA TYR A 34 -3.37 -1.65 -4.41
C TYR A 34 -4.12 -0.41 -3.97
N LEU A 35 -4.26 -0.28 -2.66
CA LEU A 35 -4.76 0.89 -1.97
C LEU A 35 -3.59 1.42 -1.13
N ASN A 36 -3.05 2.55 -1.57
CA ASN A 36 -1.91 3.19 -0.95
C ASN A 36 -2.29 4.57 -0.43
N PHE A 37 -1.55 5.04 0.58
CA PHE A 37 -1.53 6.44 0.92
C PHE A 37 -0.34 7.14 0.26
N ASP A 38 -0.61 8.18 -0.52
CA ASP A 38 0.42 9.08 -1.06
C ASP A 38 0.51 10.31 -0.14
N TYR A 39 1.41 10.24 0.84
CA TYR A 39 1.45 11.18 1.95
C TYR A 39 2.88 11.47 2.38
N ASP A 40 3.16 12.73 2.75
CA ASP A 40 4.48 13.17 3.25
C ASP A 40 5.65 12.77 2.32
N ASN A 41 5.43 12.86 1.00
CA ASN A 41 6.38 12.46 -0.02
C ASN A 41 6.77 10.97 0.02
N ARG A 42 5.83 10.10 0.42
CA ARG A 42 5.99 8.64 0.48
C ARG A 42 4.73 7.95 -0.02
N ILE A 43 4.91 6.76 -0.58
CA ILE A 43 3.83 5.82 -0.81
C ILE A 43 3.80 4.83 0.34
N LEU A 44 2.65 4.68 0.99
CA LEU A 44 2.40 3.75 2.09
C LEU A 44 1.45 2.65 1.63
N VAL A 45 1.93 1.41 1.51
CA VAL A 45 1.14 0.27 1.01
C VAL A 45 0.18 -0.23 2.09
N TYR A 46 -1.05 0.28 2.10
CA TYR A 46 -2.01 0.00 3.17
C TYR A 46 -2.78 -1.31 2.97
N ASN A 47 -3.23 -1.57 1.75
CA ASN A 47 -3.97 -2.79 1.45
C ASN A 47 -3.79 -3.21 -0.02
N SER A 48 -3.98 -4.49 -0.30
CA SER A 48 -3.95 -5.05 -1.64
C SER A 48 -5.08 -6.06 -1.84
N GLY A 49 -5.43 -6.29 -3.11
CA GLY A 49 -6.42 -7.28 -3.53
C GLY A 49 -5.86 -8.07 -4.70
N LEU A 50 -6.13 -9.37 -4.74
CA LEU A 50 -5.69 -10.27 -5.79
C LEU A 50 -6.86 -11.16 -6.21
N GLN A 51 -6.98 -11.41 -7.52
CA GLN A 51 -7.88 -12.41 -8.07
C GLN A 51 -7.06 -13.63 -8.49
N PRO A 52 -6.91 -14.66 -7.64
CA PRO A 52 -6.06 -15.81 -7.95
C PRO A 52 -6.67 -16.75 -8.98
N GLU A 53 -8.00 -16.89 -9.03
CA GLU A 53 -8.69 -17.83 -9.90
C GLU A 53 -8.44 -17.50 -11.37
N GLY A 54 -7.68 -18.36 -12.05
CA GLY A 54 -7.35 -18.21 -13.47
C GLY A 54 -6.21 -17.23 -13.77
N TYR A 55 -5.73 -16.44 -12.81
CA TYR A 55 -4.72 -15.38 -13.06
C TYR A 55 -3.48 -15.44 -12.18
N ALA A 56 -3.41 -16.35 -11.20
CA ALA A 56 -2.26 -16.46 -10.29
C ALA A 56 -0.91 -16.57 -11.01
N HIS A 57 -0.87 -17.29 -12.15
CA HIS A 57 0.33 -17.48 -12.97
C HIS A 57 0.87 -16.18 -13.59
N LEU A 58 0.05 -15.13 -13.70
CA LEU A 58 0.46 -13.83 -14.24
C LEU A 58 1.20 -12.97 -13.23
N SER A 59 1.22 -13.36 -11.95
CA SER A 59 1.86 -12.58 -10.87
C SER A 59 1.37 -11.12 -10.81
N GLY A 60 0.07 -10.90 -11.06
CA GLY A 60 -0.50 -9.56 -11.25
C GLY A 60 -0.23 -8.58 -10.10
N GLY A 61 -0.20 -9.07 -8.86
CA GLY A 61 0.19 -8.27 -7.69
C GLY A 61 1.61 -7.72 -7.79
N ILE A 62 2.58 -8.56 -8.15
CA ILE A 62 3.98 -8.15 -8.30
C ILE A 62 4.15 -7.22 -9.49
N VAL A 63 3.49 -7.51 -10.62
CA VAL A 63 3.54 -6.64 -11.81
C VAL A 63 3.01 -5.25 -11.46
N LEU A 64 1.84 -5.16 -10.84
CA LEU A 64 1.26 -3.88 -10.44
C LEU A 64 2.16 -3.15 -9.43
N LEU A 65 2.70 -3.86 -8.44
CA LEU A 65 3.62 -3.30 -7.46
C LEU A 65 4.85 -2.65 -8.10
N LEU A 66 5.49 -3.32 -9.06
CA LEU A 66 6.65 -2.78 -9.77
C LEU A 66 6.30 -1.50 -10.54
N HIS A 67 5.13 -1.45 -11.17
CA HIS A 67 4.64 -0.25 -11.82
C HIS A 67 4.42 0.90 -10.82
N LEU A 68 3.91 0.60 -9.63
CA LEU A 68 3.71 1.59 -8.57
C LEU A 68 5.02 2.14 -8.02
N ILE A 69 6.03 1.28 -7.83
CA ILE A 69 7.38 1.72 -7.43
C ILE A 69 7.97 2.63 -8.50
N ARG A 70 7.90 2.24 -9.78
CA ARG A 70 8.39 3.08 -10.88
C ARG A 70 7.68 4.43 -10.93
N HIS A 71 6.35 4.42 -10.82
CA HIS A 71 5.56 5.64 -10.79
C HIS A 71 5.91 6.55 -9.61
N ALA A 72 6.13 5.98 -8.42
CA ALA A 72 6.56 6.74 -7.26
C ALA A 72 7.91 7.45 -7.50
N ILE A 73 8.87 6.76 -8.13
CA ILE A 73 10.17 7.32 -8.52
C ILE A 73 9.99 8.47 -9.52
N GLU A 74 9.18 8.25 -10.57
CA GLU A 74 8.88 9.26 -11.61
C GLU A 74 8.20 10.51 -11.02
N CYS A 75 7.35 10.33 -10.00
CA CYS A 75 6.70 11.41 -9.27
C CYS A 75 7.59 12.05 -8.17
N GLY A 76 8.86 11.65 -8.06
CA GLY A 76 9.80 12.22 -7.10
C GLY A 76 9.54 11.84 -5.64
N ARG A 77 8.78 10.75 -5.40
CA ARG A 77 8.54 10.22 -4.06
C ARG A 77 9.84 9.72 -3.47
N ARG A 78 10.11 10.10 -2.22
CA ARG A 78 11.36 9.75 -1.53
C ARG A 78 11.36 8.30 -1.03
N GLU A 79 10.18 7.76 -0.74
CA GLU A 79 10.05 6.45 -0.11
C GLU A 79 8.84 5.68 -0.63
N PHE A 80 9.02 4.36 -0.77
CA PHE A 80 7.96 3.39 -0.96
C PHE A 80 7.97 2.43 0.25
N ASP A 81 7.04 2.67 1.18
CA ASP A 81 6.96 1.96 2.45
C ASP A 81 5.93 0.82 2.36
N PHE A 82 6.42 -0.40 2.51
CA PHE A 82 5.60 -1.62 2.48
C PHE A 82 4.77 -1.84 3.74
N LEU A 83 4.89 -0.93 4.72
CA LEU A 83 4.32 -1.03 6.05
C LEU A 83 4.69 -2.35 6.74
N ARG A 84 3.83 -2.82 7.64
CA ARG A 84 4.07 -3.98 8.48
C ARG A 84 4.09 -5.28 7.68
N GLY A 85 4.95 -6.21 8.08
CA GLY A 85 5.00 -7.58 7.56
C GLY A 85 6.41 -7.93 7.07
N ASN A 86 6.68 -9.22 6.99
CA ASN A 86 7.97 -9.80 6.61
C ASN A 86 7.84 -10.70 5.38
N GLU A 87 6.90 -10.38 4.48
CA GLU A 87 6.69 -11.14 3.26
C GLU A 87 7.92 -11.03 2.34
N GLU A 88 8.42 -12.18 1.88
CA GLU A 88 9.67 -12.29 1.12
C GLU A 88 9.74 -11.36 -0.10
N TYR A 89 8.61 -11.16 -0.78
CA TYR A 89 8.58 -10.29 -1.96
C TYR A 89 8.97 -8.84 -1.65
N LYS A 90 8.70 -8.33 -0.43
CA LYS A 90 9.07 -6.96 -0.03
C LYS A 90 10.59 -6.79 -0.06
N TYR A 91 11.31 -7.77 0.46
CA TYR A 91 12.78 -7.79 0.43
C TYR A 91 13.32 -7.97 -0.99
N ARG A 92 12.69 -8.79 -1.83
CA ARG A 92 13.05 -8.90 -3.26
C ARG A 92 12.88 -7.58 -4.01
N MET A 93 12.03 -6.67 -3.53
CA MET A 93 11.83 -5.32 -4.06
C MET A 93 12.69 -4.25 -3.35
N GLY A 94 13.69 -4.65 -2.55
CA GLY A 94 14.60 -3.74 -1.85
C GLY A 94 14.09 -3.23 -0.51
N GLY A 95 13.00 -3.80 0.01
CA GLY A 95 12.49 -3.52 1.35
C GLY A 95 13.56 -3.77 2.43
N LYS A 96 13.61 -2.87 3.40
CA LYS A 96 14.52 -2.93 4.55
C LYS A 96 13.71 -2.80 5.82
N ASP A 97 14.04 -3.61 6.82
CA ASP A 97 13.34 -3.58 8.09
C ASP A 97 13.51 -2.22 8.78
N ARG A 98 12.41 -1.77 9.40
CA ARG A 98 12.40 -0.63 10.31
C ARG A 98 11.70 -1.04 11.60
N PRO A 99 12.32 -0.78 12.77
CA PRO A 99 11.70 -1.12 14.03
C PRO A 99 10.47 -0.23 14.25
N VAL A 100 9.34 -0.85 14.59
CA VAL A 100 8.15 -0.15 15.08
C VAL A 100 8.21 -0.20 16.60
N ILE A 101 8.21 0.97 17.23
CA ILE A 101 8.22 1.10 18.69
C ILE A 101 6.87 1.61 19.18
N GLU A 102 6.45 1.11 20.34
CA GLU A 102 5.31 1.63 21.07
C GLU A 102 5.82 2.58 22.15
N ILE A 103 5.32 3.82 22.17
CA ILE A 103 5.67 4.80 23.18
C ILE A 103 4.48 4.95 24.12
N GLN A 104 4.69 4.66 25.41
CA GLN A 104 3.70 4.86 26.46
C GLN A 104 4.14 6.03 27.34
N ALA A 105 3.30 7.07 27.42
CA ALA A 105 3.49 8.17 28.35
C ALA A 105 2.46 8.06 29.48
N ARG A 106 2.91 8.30 30.72
CA ARG A 106 2.04 8.46 31.90
C ARG A 106 2.21 9.87 32.44
N LEU A 107 1.12 10.56 32.67
CA LEU A 107 1.12 11.80 33.43
C LEU A 107 1.35 11.47 34.91
N SER A 108 2.36 12.06 35.55
CA SER A 108 2.47 12.00 37.00
C SER A 108 1.50 12.98 37.63
N ALA A 109 0.69 12.54 38.58
CA ALA A 109 -0.06 13.45 39.44
C ALA A 109 0.93 14.27 40.29
N ALA A 110 0.67 15.58 40.39
CA ALA A 110 1.41 16.50 41.25
C ALA A 110 1.07 16.28 42.74
#